data_AF-A0AAW0F4P9-F1
#
_entry.id   AF-A0AAW0F4P9-F1
#
_cell.length_a   1.000
_cell.length_b   1.000
_cell.length_c   1.000
_cell.angle_alpha   90.00
_cell.angle_beta   90.00
_cell.angle_gamma   90.00
#
_symmetry.space_group_name_H-M   'P 1'
#
loop_
_entity.id
_entity.type
_entity.pdbx_description
1 polymer ?
#
loop_
_entity_poly.entity_id
_entity_poly.type
_entity_poly.pdbx_seq_one_letter_code
_entity_poly.pdbx_strand_id
1 'polypeptide(L)'
;MQPRVQARFDELWRLLSSPGPNDPGPPPSARIYQGDASALMDAGVFDAGLTAPYERVGHAPFSVVEDKSTGKRRRFIAWPRMKNAADPHEAEVPLGYVTGHLGAVWGECASNLDLKAARAAFRCHLEDGTLVELARLPMGYVARPEAMQLLTSALVGAPSVAAGGCRCPSVLKVDVWIDNVRIAGPPR
;
A
#
# COMPACT_ATOMS: atom_id res chain seq x y z
N MET A 1 -0.71 -16.97 -5.60
CA MET A 1 -0.08 -16.44 -6.83
C MET A 1 0.63 -17.58 -7.55
N GLN A 2 1.08 -17.41 -8.80
CA GLN A 2 2.00 -18.36 -9.43
C GLN A 2 3.33 -18.40 -8.65
N PRO A 3 4.09 -19.52 -8.62
CA PRO A 3 5.26 -19.66 -7.75
C PRO A 3 6.32 -18.56 -7.90
N ARG A 4 6.67 -18.18 -9.13
CA ARG A 4 7.64 -17.09 -9.39
C ARG A 4 7.13 -15.74 -8.89
N VAL A 5 5.84 -15.47 -9.11
CA VAL A 5 5.20 -14.22 -8.70
C VAL A 5 5.07 -14.15 -7.18
N GLN A 6 4.80 -15.28 -6.53
CA GLN A 6 4.79 -15.37 -5.08
C GLN A 6 6.18 -15.08 -4.50
N ALA A 7 7.23 -15.70 -5.02
CA ALA A 7 8.60 -15.44 -4.57
C ALA A 7 8.98 -13.96 -4.68
N ARG A 8 8.59 -13.31 -5.78
CA ARG A 8 8.79 -11.87 -5.97
C ARG A 8 7.98 -11.03 -4.98
N PHE A 9 6.71 -11.39 -4.75
CA PHE A 9 5.88 -10.72 -3.76
C PHE A 9 6.46 -10.85 -2.35
N ASP A 10 6.95 -12.03 -1.97
CA ASP A 10 7.57 -12.27 -0.66
C ASP A 10 8.85 -11.46 -0.48
N GLU A 11 9.66 -11.30 -1.54
CA GLU A 11 10.83 -10.41 -1.56
C GLU A 11 10.43 -8.94 -1.30
N LEU A 12 9.45 -8.43 -2.06
CA LEU A 12 8.93 -7.07 -1.91
C LEU A 12 8.30 -6.85 -0.52
N TRP A 13 7.62 -7.86 0.00
CA TRP A 13 7.01 -7.83 1.32
C TRP A 13 8.05 -7.76 2.44
N ARG A 14 9.15 -8.50 2.27
CA ARG A 14 10.30 -8.42 3.17
C ARG A 14 10.95 -7.03 3.10
N LEU A 15 11.12 -6.45 1.91
CA LEU A 15 11.63 -5.08 1.75
C LEU A 15 10.73 -4.05 2.44
N LEU A 16 9.41 -4.13 2.23
CA LEU A 16 8.42 -3.30 2.91
C LEU A 16 8.53 -3.38 4.44
N SER A 17 8.68 -4.59 4.97
CA SER A 17 8.64 -4.86 6.41
C SER A 17 10.00 -4.74 7.12
N SER A 18 11.10 -4.63 6.37
CA SER A 18 12.46 -4.54 6.93
C SER A 18 12.85 -3.09 7.25
N PRO A 19 13.70 -2.84 8.26
CA PRO A 19 14.35 -1.54 8.42
C PRO A 19 15.19 -1.20 7.19
N GLY A 20 15.33 0.10 6.87
CA GLY A 20 16.28 0.54 5.84
C GLY A 20 17.73 0.28 6.29
N PRO A 21 18.65 -0.08 5.38
CA PRO A 21 20.05 -0.22 5.74
C PRO A 21 20.59 1.14 6.22
N ASN A 22 21.16 1.18 7.42
CA ASN A 22 21.69 2.38 8.08
C ASN A 22 20.67 3.49 8.38
N ASP A 23 19.38 3.17 8.49
CA ASP A 23 18.37 4.15 8.94
C ASP A 23 18.59 4.45 10.44
N PRO A 24 19.01 5.67 10.83
CA PRO A 24 19.14 6.04 12.25
C PRO A 24 17.77 6.04 12.97
N GLY A 25 16.68 5.83 12.24
CA GLY A 25 15.33 6.00 12.69
C GLY A 25 14.88 7.46 12.54
N PRO A 26 13.60 7.75 12.81
CA PRO A 26 13.11 9.10 12.82
C PRO A 26 13.75 9.83 14.02
N PRO A 27 14.01 11.14 13.92
CA PRO A 27 14.54 11.89 15.06
C PRO A 27 13.60 11.76 16.26
N PRO A 28 14.09 11.84 17.51
CA PRO A 28 13.25 11.71 18.71
C PRO A 28 12.05 12.68 18.77
N SER A 29 12.12 13.78 18.00
CA SER A 29 11.08 14.79 17.83
C SER A 29 10.03 14.45 16.77
N ALA A 30 10.25 13.47 15.90
CA ALA A 30 9.30 13.06 14.87
C ALA A 30 8.22 12.16 15.50
N ARG A 31 7.25 12.81 16.12
CA ARG A 31 6.07 12.22 16.77
C ARG A 31 4.79 12.75 16.12
N ILE A 32 3.73 11.98 16.20
CA ILE A 32 2.40 12.45 15.79
C ILE A 32 1.77 13.26 16.90
N TYR A 33 1.30 14.46 16.56
CA TYR A 33 0.50 15.30 17.44
C TYR A 33 -0.68 14.54 18.04
N GLN A 34 -0.90 14.62 19.35
CA GLN A 34 -1.87 13.77 20.05
C GLN A 34 -3.29 13.87 19.47
N GLY A 35 -3.72 15.07 19.07
CA GLY A 35 -5.04 15.27 18.45
C GLY A 35 -5.18 14.56 17.09
N ASP A 36 -4.09 14.44 16.34
CA ASP A 36 -4.07 13.67 15.10
C ASP A 36 -4.00 12.17 15.38
N ALA A 37 -3.24 11.78 16.41
CA ALA A 37 -3.12 10.39 16.83
C ALA A 37 -4.48 9.79 17.19
N SER A 38 -5.24 10.45 18.07
CA SER A 38 -6.60 10.00 18.45
C SER A 38 -7.50 9.83 17.22
N ALA A 39 -7.53 10.82 16.32
CA ALA A 39 -8.35 10.73 15.11
C ALA A 39 -7.93 9.60 14.16
N LEU A 40 -6.64 9.28 14.10
CA LEU A 40 -6.10 8.21 13.25
C LEU A 40 -6.33 6.81 13.88
N MET A 41 -6.31 6.71 15.21
CA MET A 41 -6.69 5.50 15.95
C MET A 41 -8.18 5.19 15.74
N ASP A 42 -9.06 6.18 15.94
CA ASP A 42 -10.52 6.04 15.76
C ASP A 42 -10.88 5.63 14.32
N ALA A 43 -10.10 6.12 13.34
CA ALA A 43 -10.26 5.77 11.93
C ALA A 43 -9.67 4.40 11.54
N GLY A 44 -9.11 3.65 12.50
CA GLY A 44 -8.43 2.37 12.26
C GLY A 44 -7.25 2.49 11.30
N VAL A 45 -6.58 3.65 11.27
CA VAL A 45 -5.34 3.83 10.52
C VAL A 45 -4.15 3.30 11.31
N PHE A 46 -4.22 3.41 12.64
CA PHE A 46 -3.26 2.81 13.56
C PHE A 46 -3.87 1.64 14.33
N ASP A 47 -3.00 0.71 14.67
CA ASP A 47 -3.28 -0.42 15.55
C ASP A 47 -2.38 -0.29 16.80
N ALA A 48 -2.99 -0.41 17.98
CA ALA A 48 -2.30 -0.42 19.28
C ALA A 48 -1.64 -1.77 19.58
N GLY A 49 -2.02 -2.82 18.85
CA GLY A 49 -1.58 -4.18 19.10
C GLY A 49 -0.14 -4.42 18.68
N LEU A 50 0.80 -4.27 19.61
CA LEU A 50 2.17 -4.75 19.43
C LEU A 50 2.58 -5.74 20.52
N THR A 51 2.98 -6.93 20.07
CA THR A 51 3.47 -8.05 20.90
C THR A 51 4.85 -8.52 20.41
N ALA A 52 5.80 -7.62 20.18
CA ALA A 52 7.22 -8.00 20.07
C ALA A 52 8.15 -6.77 20.18
N PRO A 53 9.30 -6.90 20.87
CA PRO A 53 10.31 -5.86 20.87
C PRO A 53 11.03 -5.86 19.52
N TYR A 54 10.83 -4.81 18.72
CA TYR A 54 11.65 -4.54 17.54
C TYR A 54 12.10 -3.09 17.61
N GLU A 55 13.41 -2.86 17.59
CA GLU A 55 13.97 -1.59 18.05
C GLU A 55 13.93 -0.45 17.03
N ARG A 56 13.75 -0.70 15.72
CA ARG A 56 14.18 0.30 14.72
C ARG A 56 13.44 0.23 13.37
N VAL A 57 12.12 0.36 13.34
CA VAL A 57 11.41 0.69 12.08
C VAL A 57 10.52 1.89 12.35
N GLY A 58 11.11 3.08 12.36
CA GLY A 58 10.38 4.32 12.49
C GLY A 58 10.53 5.14 11.22
N HIS A 59 9.42 5.43 10.55
CA HIS A 59 9.39 6.44 9.50
C HIS A 59 8.93 7.75 10.12
N ALA A 60 9.42 8.89 9.64
CA ALA A 60 8.92 10.17 10.12
C ALA A 60 7.42 10.26 9.82
N PRO A 61 6.56 10.27 10.86
CA PRO A 61 5.13 10.29 10.67
C PRO A 61 4.65 11.74 10.54
N PHE A 62 3.70 11.99 9.65
CA PHE A 62 2.94 13.24 9.73
C PHE A 62 1.51 13.03 9.23
N SER A 63 0.62 13.91 9.69
CA SER A 63 -0.75 13.96 9.21
C SER A 63 -0.92 15.20 8.32
N VAL A 64 -1.78 15.09 7.31
CA VAL A 64 -2.21 16.21 6.49
C VAL A 64 -3.71 16.33 6.58
N VAL A 65 -4.20 17.57 6.64
CA VAL A 65 -5.62 17.88 6.55
C VAL A 65 -5.88 18.47 5.17
N GLU A 66 -6.68 17.76 4.38
CA GLU A 66 -7.11 18.20 3.06
C GLU A 66 -8.50 18.82 3.16
N ASP A 67 -8.70 20.00 2.55
CA ASP A 67 -10.03 20.52 2.29
C ASP A 67 -10.64 19.80 1.08
N LYS A 68 -11.81 19.16 1.28
CA LYS A 68 -12.63 18.58 0.22
C LYS A 68 -13.96 19.30 0.15
N SER A 69 -14.63 19.19 -1.00
CA SER A 69 -16.02 19.68 -1.16
C SER A 69 -16.99 19.06 -0.14
N THR A 70 -16.67 17.87 0.38
CA THR A 70 -17.45 17.16 1.40
C THR A 70 -16.98 17.44 2.84
N GLY A 71 -16.09 18.42 3.04
CA GLY A 71 -15.50 18.77 4.33
C GLY A 71 -14.02 18.40 4.46
N LYS A 72 -13.47 18.56 5.67
CA LYS A 72 -12.06 18.30 5.95
C LYS A 72 -11.80 16.80 6.04
N ARG A 73 -10.73 16.34 5.41
CA ARG A 73 -10.25 14.96 5.48
C ARG A 73 -8.84 14.91 6.00
N ARG A 74 -8.62 14.24 7.13
CA ARG A 74 -7.29 13.93 7.64
C ARG A 74 -6.71 12.68 6.96
N ARG A 75 -5.43 12.70 6.62
CA ARG A 75 -4.68 11.53 6.13
C ARG A 75 -3.36 11.39 6.87
N PHE A 76 -3.01 10.15 7.16
CA PHE A 76 -1.65 9.82 7.57
C PHE A 76 -0.74 9.68 6.35
N ILE A 77 0.47 10.24 6.44
CA ILE A 77 1.55 10.10 5.47
C ILE A 77 2.77 9.54 6.19
N ALA A 78 3.29 8.42 5.70
CA ALA A 78 4.64 7.99 6.04
C ALA A 78 5.63 8.73 5.13
N TRP A 79 6.74 9.21 5.68
CA TRP A 79 7.82 9.79 4.89
C TRP A 79 9.05 8.87 4.86
N PRO A 80 9.07 7.82 4.01
CA PRO A 80 10.17 6.87 3.97
C PRO A 80 11.39 7.42 3.18
N ARG A 81 11.66 8.72 3.21
CA ARG A 81 12.72 9.35 2.38
C ARG A 81 14.09 8.73 2.61
N MET A 82 14.48 8.50 3.87
CA MET A 82 15.78 7.88 4.17
C MET A 82 15.84 6.44 3.66
N LYS A 83 14.80 5.65 3.93
CA LYS A 83 14.69 4.29 3.42
C LYS A 83 14.72 4.23 1.88
N ASN A 84 13.99 5.10 1.20
CA ASN A 84 14.02 5.20 -0.26
C ASN A 84 15.40 5.61 -0.81
N ALA A 85 16.16 6.41 -0.06
CA ALA A 85 17.51 6.82 -0.49
C ALA A 85 18.56 5.72 -0.28
N ALA A 86 18.35 4.84 0.72
CA ALA A 86 19.26 3.76 1.06
C ALA A 86 18.95 2.45 0.30
N ASP A 87 17.71 2.29 -0.14
CA ASP A 87 17.25 1.11 -0.87
C ASP A 87 17.42 1.32 -2.38
N PRO A 88 18.23 0.50 -3.08
CA PRO A 88 18.42 0.61 -4.53
C PRO A 88 17.23 0.08 -5.34
N HIS A 89 16.18 -0.44 -4.68
CA HIS A 89 15.03 -1.02 -5.36
C HIS A 89 14.29 0.00 -6.22
N GLU A 90 14.11 -0.31 -7.49
CA GLU A 90 13.17 0.38 -8.38
C GLU A 90 11.97 -0.53 -8.66
N ALA A 91 10.76 -0.01 -8.50
CA ALA A 91 9.55 -0.78 -8.71
C ALA A 91 9.38 -1.15 -10.19
N GLU A 92 9.31 -2.45 -10.47
CA GLU A 92 8.99 -2.97 -11.78
C GLU A 92 7.47 -3.12 -11.92
N VAL A 93 6.79 -1.98 -12.08
CA VAL A 93 5.36 -1.95 -12.39
C VAL A 93 5.21 -1.66 -13.88
N PRO A 94 4.26 -2.31 -14.58
CA PRO A 94 3.87 -1.91 -15.92
C PRO A 94 3.15 -0.56 -15.85
N LEU A 95 3.88 0.53 -15.59
CA LEU A 95 3.43 1.92 -15.67
C LEU A 95 3.34 2.39 -17.12
N GLY A 96 3.62 1.50 -18.08
CA GLY A 96 3.51 1.74 -19.50
C GLY A 96 2.10 2.24 -19.84
N TYR A 97 2.06 3.45 -20.41
CA TYR A 97 0.91 4.20 -20.91
C TYR A 97 -0.45 3.82 -20.33
N VAL A 98 -0.96 4.64 -19.40
CA VAL A 98 -2.35 4.64 -18.90
C VAL A 98 -3.38 4.51 -20.01
N THR A 99 -3.07 4.99 -21.22
CA THR A 99 -3.91 4.86 -22.41
C THR A 99 -4.18 3.42 -22.83
N GLY A 100 -3.28 2.48 -22.54
CA GLY A 100 -3.46 1.05 -22.77
C GLY A 100 -4.61 0.45 -21.96
N HIS A 101 -4.97 1.06 -20.84
CA HIS A 101 -6.10 0.65 -20.00
C HIS A 101 -7.43 1.35 -20.40
N LEU A 102 -7.43 2.24 -21.40
CA LEU A 102 -8.65 2.91 -21.85
C LEU A 102 -9.65 1.95 -22.49
N GLY A 103 -9.20 0.82 -23.04
CA GLY A 103 -10.10 -0.20 -23.58
C GLY A 103 -11.12 -0.68 -22.55
N ALA A 104 -10.72 -0.87 -21.29
CA ALA A 104 -11.65 -1.14 -20.21
C ALA A 104 -12.49 0.09 -19.83
N VAL A 105 -11.96 1.31 -19.97
CA VAL A 105 -12.69 2.58 -19.76
C VAL A 105 -13.96 2.66 -20.61
N TRP A 106 -13.90 2.12 -21.82
CA TRP A 106 -15.01 2.14 -22.78
C TRP A 106 -15.88 0.87 -22.78
N GLY A 107 -15.66 -0.08 -21.86
CA GLY A 107 -16.51 -1.26 -21.75
C GLY A 107 -17.95 -0.90 -21.37
N GLU A 108 -18.94 -1.49 -22.04
CA GLU A 108 -20.38 -1.23 -21.81
C GLU A 108 -20.80 -1.45 -20.34
N CYS A 109 -20.22 -2.45 -19.68
CA CYS A 109 -20.43 -2.76 -18.27
C CYS A 109 -19.07 -2.94 -17.60
N ALA A 110 -18.70 -2.02 -16.72
CA ALA A 110 -17.45 -2.09 -15.98
C ALA A 110 -17.61 -1.63 -14.53
N SER A 111 -16.92 -2.34 -13.62
CA SER A 111 -16.77 -1.95 -12.23
C SER A 111 -15.35 -1.45 -11.99
N ASN A 112 -15.22 -0.38 -11.21
CA ASN A 112 -13.94 0.16 -10.76
C ASN A 112 -13.77 -0.06 -9.25
N LEU A 113 -12.64 -0.62 -8.84
CA LEU A 113 -12.30 -0.87 -7.43
C LEU A 113 -10.95 -0.24 -7.12
N ASP A 114 -10.82 0.30 -5.90
CA ASP A 114 -9.62 0.96 -5.40
C ASP A 114 -9.21 0.30 -4.07
N LEU A 115 -8.09 -0.44 -4.09
CA LEU A 115 -7.62 -1.26 -2.98
C LEU A 115 -6.73 -0.45 -2.03
N LYS A 116 -7.27 -0.09 -0.86
CA LYS A 116 -6.53 0.71 0.15
C LYS A 116 -6.04 -0.05 1.37
N ALA A 117 -6.31 -1.35 1.45
CA ALA A 117 -6.11 -2.13 2.66
C ALA A 117 -5.14 -3.28 2.44
N ALA A 118 -3.86 -3.03 2.71
CA ALA A 118 -2.85 -4.05 2.92
C ALA A 118 -2.00 -3.61 4.11
N ARG A 119 -1.81 -4.46 5.12
CA ARG A 119 -1.06 -4.11 6.35
C ARG A 119 0.44 -4.32 6.09
N ALA A 120 1.31 -3.35 6.39
CA ALA A 120 2.74 -3.62 6.50
C ALA A 120 3.26 -3.07 7.84
N ALA A 121 4.39 -3.62 8.29
CA ALA A 121 5.02 -3.32 9.57
C ALA A 121 5.66 -1.91 9.61
N PHE A 122 4.84 -0.87 9.45
CA PHE A 122 5.25 0.53 9.57
C PHE A 122 4.88 1.03 10.95
N ARG A 123 5.85 1.44 11.76
CA ARG A 123 5.62 1.89 13.13
C ARG A 123 6.06 3.34 13.31
N CYS A 124 5.44 4.03 14.27
CA CYS A 124 5.82 5.38 14.65
C CYS A 124 5.43 5.69 16.10
N HIS A 125 6.07 6.72 16.67
CA HIS A 125 5.75 7.17 18.02
C HIS A 125 4.69 8.28 18.03
N LEU A 126 3.78 8.19 18.98
CA LEU A 126 2.89 9.28 19.36
C LEU A 126 3.62 10.28 20.27
N GLU A 127 3.02 11.45 20.48
CA GLU A 127 3.57 12.47 21.39
C GLU A 127 3.84 11.94 22.79
N ASP A 128 2.93 11.14 23.33
CA ASP A 128 3.06 10.49 24.65
C ASP A 128 4.11 9.37 24.71
N GLY A 129 4.75 9.05 23.57
CA GLY A 129 5.79 8.02 23.45
C GLY A 129 5.25 6.65 23.06
N THR A 130 3.92 6.45 23.01
CA THR A 130 3.29 5.20 22.57
C THR A 130 3.75 4.84 21.17
N LEU A 131 4.19 3.60 20.99
CA LEU A 131 4.51 3.05 19.68
C LEU A 131 3.25 2.44 19.06
N VAL A 132 2.90 2.87 17.86
CA VAL A 132 1.76 2.34 17.09
C VAL A 132 2.21 1.79 15.75
N GLU A 133 1.46 0.84 15.20
CA GLU A 133 1.67 0.30 13.86
C GLU A 133 0.59 0.79 12.89
N LEU A 134 0.94 1.06 11.64
CA LEU A 134 -0.03 1.30 10.59
C LEU A 134 -0.80 0.03 10.27
N ALA A 135 -2.12 0.14 10.24
CA ALA A 135 -3.01 -0.88 9.71
C ALA A 135 -3.06 -0.90 8.16
N ARG A 136 -2.22 -0.10 7.47
CA ARG A 136 -2.22 0.09 6.01
C ARG A 136 -0.81 0.27 5.46
N LEU A 137 -0.60 0.00 4.17
CA LEU A 137 0.70 0.23 3.55
C LEU A 137 1.03 1.73 3.58
N PRO A 138 2.27 2.10 3.93
CA PRO A 138 2.72 3.49 3.93
C PRO A 138 2.63 4.06 2.52
N MET A 139 2.19 5.30 2.39
CA MET A 139 2.35 5.99 1.09
C MET A 139 3.81 6.39 0.91
N GLY A 140 4.31 6.33 -0.32
CA GLY A 140 5.60 6.90 -0.70
C GLY A 140 6.83 5.99 -0.63
N TYR A 141 6.73 4.72 -0.20
CA TYR A 141 7.88 3.80 -0.28
C TYR A 141 8.03 3.25 -1.70
N VAL A 142 9.27 3.20 -2.21
CA VAL A 142 9.57 2.91 -3.62
C VAL A 142 9.11 1.54 -4.09
N ALA A 143 9.18 0.49 -3.27
CA ALA A 143 8.75 -0.86 -3.67
C ALA A 143 7.23 -1.09 -3.55
N ARG A 144 6.49 -0.15 -2.92
CA ARG A 144 5.04 -0.32 -2.69
C ARG A 144 4.24 -0.50 -3.99
N PRO A 145 4.43 0.30 -5.06
CA PRO A 145 3.62 0.17 -6.26
C PRO A 145 3.67 -1.24 -6.85
N GLU A 146 4.83 -1.90 -6.81
CA GLU A 146 5.01 -3.27 -7.31
C GLU A 146 4.32 -4.30 -6.42
N ALA A 147 4.51 -4.21 -5.10
CA ALA A 147 3.81 -5.07 -4.16
C ALA A 147 2.28 -4.94 -4.29
N MET A 148 1.79 -3.72 -4.46
CA MET A 148 0.36 -3.45 -4.69
C MET A 148 -0.11 -3.99 -6.02
N GLN A 149 0.62 -3.78 -7.13
CA GLN A 149 0.28 -4.34 -8.42
C GLN A 149 0.09 -5.86 -8.34
N LEU A 150 1.03 -6.58 -7.71
CA LEU A 150 0.97 -8.03 -7.57
C LEU A 150 -0.18 -8.46 -6.66
N LEU A 151 -0.36 -7.83 -5.51
CA LEU A 151 -1.44 -8.13 -4.57
C LEU A 151 -2.81 -7.93 -5.23
N THR A 152 -3.03 -6.75 -5.81
CA THR A 152 -4.27 -6.40 -6.49
C THR A 152 -4.54 -7.37 -7.65
N SER A 153 -3.52 -7.67 -8.46
CA SER A 153 -3.62 -8.64 -9.57
C SER A 153 -3.97 -10.05 -9.08
N ALA A 154 -3.43 -10.47 -7.94
CA ALA A 154 -3.74 -11.77 -7.35
C ALA A 154 -5.19 -11.84 -6.85
N LEU A 155 -5.67 -10.79 -6.19
CA LEU A 155 -7.03 -10.72 -5.63
C LEU A 155 -8.10 -10.80 -6.72
N VAL A 156 -7.84 -10.22 -7.88
CA VAL A 156 -8.78 -10.21 -9.01
C VAL A 156 -8.60 -11.40 -9.94
N GLY A 157 -7.69 -12.32 -9.61
CA GLY A 157 -7.47 -13.53 -10.39
C GLY A 157 -6.78 -13.28 -11.75
N ALA A 158 -5.99 -12.22 -11.89
CA ALA A 158 -5.33 -11.89 -13.16
C ALA A 158 -4.50 -13.09 -13.67
N PRO A 159 -4.68 -13.56 -14.91
CA PRO A 159 -4.07 -14.81 -15.39
C PRO A 159 -2.54 -14.87 -15.28
N SER A 160 -1.85 -13.73 -15.43
CA SER A 160 -0.40 -13.59 -15.33
C SER A 160 0.14 -13.72 -13.89
N VAL A 161 -0.72 -13.53 -12.87
CA VAL A 161 -0.34 -13.46 -11.45
C VAL A 161 -0.97 -14.57 -10.63
N ALA A 162 -2.24 -14.89 -10.86
CA ALA A 162 -3.00 -15.84 -10.08
C ALA A 162 -2.61 -17.30 -10.41
N ALA A 163 -2.64 -18.14 -9.38
CA ALA A 163 -2.52 -19.59 -9.53
C ALA A 163 -3.75 -20.15 -10.27
N GLY A 164 -3.61 -21.28 -10.95
CA GLY A 164 -4.61 -21.82 -11.89
C GLY A 164 -6.05 -21.85 -11.34
N GLY A 165 -6.24 -22.34 -10.10
CA GLY A 165 -7.56 -22.42 -9.47
C GLY A 165 -8.15 -21.10 -8.97
N CYS A 166 -7.38 -20.00 -9.01
CA CYS A 166 -7.81 -18.68 -8.54
C CYS A 166 -7.92 -17.66 -9.68
N ARG A 167 -7.84 -18.12 -10.95
CA ARG A 167 -7.92 -17.23 -12.11
C ARG A 167 -9.35 -16.73 -12.32
N CYS A 168 -9.48 -15.49 -12.74
CA CYS A 168 -10.78 -14.97 -13.17
C CYS A 168 -11.27 -15.74 -14.41
N PRO A 169 -12.58 -15.86 -14.61
CA PRO A 169 -13.14 -16.40 -15.86
C PRO A 169 -12.59 -15.65 -17.08
N SER A 170 -12.28 -16.38 -18.15
CA SER A 170 -11.71 -15.82 -19.39
C SER A 170 -12.65 -14.85 -20.12
N VAL A 171 -13.94 -14.89 -19.79
CA VAL A 171 -14.94 -13.96 -20.31
C VAL A 171 -14.82 -12.55 -19.71
N LEU A 172 -14.16 -12.41 -18.55
CA LEU A 172 -13.92 -11.13 -17.92
C LEU A 172 -12.62 -10.51 -18.43
N LYS A 173 -12.68 -9.21 -18.74
CA LYS A 173 -11.51 -8.37 -18.97
C LYS A 173 -11.16 -7.70 -17.65
N VAL A 174 -9.96 -7.96 -17.15
CA VAL A 174 -9.47 -7.40 -15.90
C VAL A 174 -8.21 -6.60 -16.17
N ASP A 175 -8.29 -5.29 -15.91
CA ASP A 175 -7.18 -4.36 -15.97
C ASP A 175 -6.80 -3.94 -14.56
N VAL A 176 -5.51 -4.02 -14.24
CA VAL A 176 -4.99 -3.68 -12.90
C VAL A 176 -3.91 -2.65 -13.04
N TRP A 177 -4.06 -1.54 -12.32
CA TRP A 177 -3.08 -0.48 -12.23
C TRP A 177 -2.84 -0.09 -10.77
N ILE A 178 -1.78 -0.67 -10.20
CA ILE A 178 -1.35 -0.55 -8.80
C ILE A 178 -2.47 -1.01 -7.84
N ASP A 179 -3.26 -0.08 -7.32
CA ASP A 179 -4.39 -0.31 -6.43
C ASP A 179 -5.74 -0.24 -7.14
N ASN A 180 -5.77 0.20 -8.39
CA ASN A 180 -7.00 0.30 -9.17
C ASN A 180 -7.23 -0.97 -9.99
N VAL A 181 -8.48 -1.41 -9.99
CA VAL A 181 -8.94 -2.55 -10.79
C VAL A 181 -10.12 -2.10 -11.61
N ARG A 182 -10.08 -2.43 -12.90
CA ARG A 182 -11.25 -2.39 -13.74
C ARG A 182 -11.62 -3.79 -14.21
N ILE A 183 -12.88 -4.15 -13.99
CA ILE A 183 -13.43 -5.44 -14.42
C ILE A 183 -14.56 -5.15 -15.39
N ALA A 184 -14.48 -5.69 -16.60
CA ALA A 184 -15.51 -5.59 -17.62
C ALA A 184 -15.89 -6.98 -18.16
N GLY A 185 -17.12 -7.14 -18.62
CA GLY A 185 -17.62 -8.40 -19.14
C GLY A 185 -19.01 -8.24 -19.74
N PRO A 186 -19.54 -9.30 -20.36
CA PRO A 186 -20.92 -9.29 -20.85
C PRO A 186 -21.89 -9.07 -19.68
N PRO A 187 -23.06 -8.44 -19.94
CA PRO A 187 -24.16 -8.43 -18.98
C PRO A 187 -24.52 -9.87 -18.59
N ARG A 188 -24.95 -10.06 -17.35
CA ARG A 188 -25.53 -11.34 -16.92
C ARG A 188 -26.91 -11.54 -17.51
#